data_AF-A0A7S4PUT2-F1
#
_entry.id   AF-A0A7S4PUT2-F1
#
_cell.length_a   1.000
_cell.length_b   1.000
_cell.length_c   1.000
_cell.angle_alpha   90.00
_cell.angle_beta   90.00
_cell.angle_gamma   90.00
#
_symmetry.space_group_name_H-M   'P 1'
#
loop_
_entity.id
_entity.type
_entity.pdbx_description
1 polymer ?
#
loop_
_entity_poly.entity_id
_entity_poly.type
_entity_poly.pdbx_seq_one_letter_code
_entity_poly.pdbx_strand_id
1 'polypeptide(L)'
;DPSVGGPDGGREAGGSCEVRLRDPCWPHEVSASGLRVDARRRACARALAASQGSSLLHKFLLPAAERDLQRGHLPGVFRRILDDLAEGGGGGAADPARPVVVERLSHAMRPAVCTLLAVHASGTCDVELSRRFLAEWRARPERRFAVPGSVLVLEHSQPDRPRVLLKGVPLAQLSALHAAGFNVYDAALGAVEDAASGAAEAEAQGGSPE
;
A
#
# COMPACT_ATOMS: atom_id res chain seq x y z
N ASP A 1 50.49 21.55 -13.22
CA ASP A 1 49.71 20.54 -12.47
C ASP A 1 49.07 21.10 -11.22
N PRO A 2 47.77 21.42 -11.24
CA PRO A 2 46.91 21.29 -10.08
C PRO A 2 45.98 20.08 -10.27
N SER A 3 46.12 19.13 -9.34
CA SER A 3 45.30 17.93 -9.20
C SER A 3 43.84 18.30 -8.95
N VAL A 4 42.97 17.96 -9.89
CA VAL A 4 41.52 18.08 -9.78
C VAL A 4 41.02 16.90 -8.94
N GLY A 5 40.68 17.19 -7.68
CA GLY A 5 39.97 16.25 -6.82
C GLY A 5 38.57 15.97 -7.38
N GLY A 6 38.34 14.73 -7.80
CA GLY A 6 37.03 14.25 -8.21
C GLY A 6 36.10 14.15 -6.99
N PRO A 7 34.82 14.55 -7.11
CA PRO A 7 33.86 14.28 -6.06
C PRO A 7 33.60 12.78 -5.99
N ASP A 8 33.91 12.19 -4.82
CA ASP A 8 33.48 10.87 -4.41
C ASP A 8 31.96 10.77 -4.57
N GLY A 9 31.55 10.08 -5.63
CA GLY A 9 30.19 9.64 -5.84
C GLY A 9 29.86 8.58 -4.80
N GLY A 10 29.44 9.02 -3.62
CA GLY A 10 28.79 8.19 -2.62
C GLY A 10 27.54 7.57 -3.25
N ARG A 11 27.68 6.34 -3.76
CA ARG A 11 26.56 5.45 -4.03
C ARG A 11 25.87 5.22 -2.68
N GLU A 12 24.81 5.98 -2.40
CA GLU A 12 23.85 5.57 -1.39
C GLU A 12 23.34 4.19 -1.82
N ALA A 13 23.77 3.16 -1.10
CA ALA A 13 23.25 1.83 -1.25
C ALA A 13 21.76 1.91 -0.98
N GLY A 14 20.95 1.86 -2.05
CA GLY A 14 19.49 1.88 -1.98
C GLY A 14 19.02 0.80 -1.02
N GLY A 15 18.74 1.19 0.22
CA GLY A 15 18.35 0.28 1.27
C GLY A 15 17.09 -0.45 0.86
N SER A 16 17.17 -1.78 0.77
CA SER A 16 16.01 -2.62 0.56
C SER A 16 15.01 -2.29 1.67
N CYS A 17 13.83 -1.79 1.29
CA CYS A 17 12.80 -1.41 2.23
C CYS A 17 12.06 -2.68 2.70
N GLU A 18 12.76 -3.54 3.43
CA GLU A 18 12.18 -4.75 4.01
C GLU A 18 11.23 -4.37 5.15
N VAL A 19 9.96 -4.77 5.03
CA VAL A 19 8.96 -4.60 6.09
C VAL A 19 8.85 -5.90 6.87
N ARG A 20 9.31 -5.89 8.12
CA ARG A 20 9.08 -7.00 9.05
C ARG A 20 7.62 -7.03 9.50
N LEU A 21 7.05 -8.23 9.50
CA LEU A 21 5.69 -8.49 9.94
C LEU A 21 5.70 -8.90 11.42
N ARG A 22 4.79 -8.32 12.21
CA ARG A 22 4.63 -8.68 13.62
C ARG A 22 3.82 -9.96 13.80
N ASP A 23 3.92 -10.60 14.95
CA ASP A 23 3.01 -11.70 15.26
C ASP A 23 1.55 -11.18 15.39
N PRO A 24 0.54 -11.93 14.89
CA PRO A 24 -0.85 -11.57 15.08
C PRO A 24 -1.21 -11.67 16.57
N CYS A 25 -1.82 -10.62 17.12
CA CYS A 25 -2.08 -10.51 18.55
C CYS A 25 -3.57 -10.36 18.89
N TRP A 26 -4.38 -9.91 17.93
CA TRP A 26 -5.83 -9.82 18.07
C TRP A 26 -6.54 -11.06 17.54
N PRO A 27 -7.72 -11.45 18.08
CA PRO A 27 -8.43 -12.64 17.62
C PRO A 27 -8.73 -12.64 16.11
N HIS A 28 -9.10 -11.49 15.55
CA HIS A 28 -9.38 -11.36 14.11
C HIS A 28 -8.11 -11.53 13.27
N GLU A 29 -6.96 -11.03 13.72
CA GLU A 29 -5.67 -11.23 13.04
C GLU A 29 -5.22 -12.67 13.10
N VAL A 30 -5.38 -13.34 14.24
CA VAL A 30 -5.05 -14.76 14.37
C VAL A 30 -5.89 -15.58 13.41
N SER A 31 -7.19 -15.28 13.30
CA SER A 31 -8.09 -15.92 12.34
C SER A 31 -7.68 -15.64 10.89
N ALA A 32 -7.34 -14.39 10.56
CA ALA A 32 -6.94 -14.00 9.20
C ALA A 32 -5.58 -14.57 8.79
N SER A 33 -4.63 -14.66 9.75
CA SER A 33 -3.27 -15.13 9.49
C SER A 33 -3.16 -16.61 9.12
N GLY A 34 -4.16 -17.43 9.47
CA GLY A 34 -4.08 -18.89 9.40
C GLY A 34 -3.09 -19.52 10.40
N LEU A 35 -2.41 -18.73 11.24
CA LEU A 35 -1.43 -19.23 12.21
C LEU A 35 -2.13 -19.80 13.44
N ARG A 36 -1.68 -20.98 13.88
CA ARG A 36 -2.06 -21.52 15.20
C ARG A 36 -1.20 -20.84 16.26
N VAL A 37 -1.75 -19.80 16.90
CA VAL A 37 -1.05 -19.05 17.95
C VAL A 37 -1.55 -19.46 19.34
N ASP A 38 -0.63 -19.90 20.19
CA ASP A 38 -0.93 -20.25 21.58
C ASP A 38 -1.45 -19.03 22.37
N ALA A 39 -2.36 -19.29 23.32
CA ALA A 39 -2.94 -18.26 24.16
C ALA A 39 -1.89 -17.40 24.89
N ARG A 40 -0.77 -18.00 25.30
CA ARG A 40 0.35 -17.33 25.97
C ARG A 40 1.08 -16.34 25.04
N ARG A 41 1.26 -16.67 23.76
CA ARG A 41 1.86 -15.77 22.76
C ARG A 41 0.95 -14.56 22.47
N ARG A 42 -0.37 -14.75 22.46
CA ARG A 42 -1.36 -13.67 22.29
C ARG A 42 -1.32 -12.61 23.41
N ALA A 43 -0.94 -13.00 24.63
CA ALA A 43 -0.82 -12.05 25.75
C ALA A 43 0.42 -11.16 25.61
N CYS A 44 1.59 -11.73 25.30
CA CYS A 44 2.82 -10.95 25.10
C CYS A 44 2.75 -10.00 23.90
N ALA A 45 2.16 -10.44 22.79
CA ALA A 45 2.13 -9.62 21.57
C ALA A 45 1.24 -8.37 21.70
N ARG A 46 0.23 -8.40 22.58
CA ARG A 46 -0.60 -7.21 22.90
C ARG A 46 0.17 -6.13 23.65
N ALA A 47 1.10 -6.50 24.53
CA ALA A 47 1.92 -5.55 25.26
C ALA A 47 2.96 -4.84 24.37
N LEU A 48 3.46 -5.54 23.34
CA LEU A 48 4.48 -5.01 22.41
C LEU A 48 3.90 -4.12 21.31
N ALA A 49 2.66 -4.38 20.86
CA ALA A 49 2.03 -3.58 19.81
C ALA A 49 1.79 -2.11 20.21
N ALA A 50 1.80 -1.80 21.51
CA ALA A 50 1.63 -0.43 22.01
C ALA A 50 2.89 0.44 21.90
N SER A 51 4.08 -0.14 21.69
CA SER A 51 5.36 0.60 21.78
C SER A 51 6.09 0.79 20.44
N GLN A 52 5.67 0.11 19.37
CA GLN A 52 6.32 0.21 18.06
C GLN A 52 5.38 0.82 17.03
N GLY A 53 5.75 1.97 16.47
CA GLY A 53 5.15 2.55 15.26
C GLY A 53 5.41 1.73 13.99
N SER A 54 5.64 0.42 14.15
CA SER A 54 6.08 -0.54 13.15
C SER A 54 4.85 -1.24 12.58
N SER A 55 4.63 -1.08 11.28
CA SER A 55 3.77 -1.90 10.42
C SER A 55 2.56 -2.58 11.09
N LEU A 56 1.36 -2.08 10.79
CA LEU A 56 0.09 -2.74 11.17
C LEU A 56 -0.06 -4.18 10.63
N LEU A 57 0.86 -4.61 9.75
CA LEU A 57 0.85 -5.89 9.07
C LEU A 57 1.39 -7.02 9.96
N HIS A 58 0.64 -8.11 10.03
CA HIS A 58 0.98 -9.30 10.81
C HIS A 58 1.45 -10.45 9.92
N LYS A 59 2.20 -11.39 10.49
CA LYS A 59 2.63 -12.62 9.84
C LYS A 59 1.43 -13.47 9.45
N PHE A 60 1.53 -14.18 8.33
CA PHE A 60 0.46 -15.04 7.83
C PHE A 60 1.02 -16.29 7.15
N LEU A 61 0.20 -17.32 7.02
CA LEU A 61 0.51 -18.48 6.19
C LEU A 61 0.30 -18.14 4.72
N LEU A 62 1.33 -18.31 3.91
CA LEU A 62 1.25 -18.14 2.47
C LEU A 62 0.27 -19.18 1.88
N PRO A 63 -0.84 -18.77 1.25
CA PRO A 63 -1.75 -19.71 0.61
C PRO A 63 -1.09 -20.41 -0.58
N ALA A 64 -1.60 -21.57 -0.99
CA ALA A 64 -1.07 -22.30 -2.14
C ALA A 64 -1.30 -21.56 -3.48
N ALA A 65 -2.31 -20.70 -3.54
CA ALA A 65 -2.68 -19.96 -4.75
C ALA A 65 -2.81 -18.46 -4.49
N GLU A 66 -2.39 -17.65 -5.47
CA GLU A 66 -2.53 -16.19 -5.46
C GLU A 66 -3.98 -15.73 -5.23
N ARG A 67 -4.93 -16.44 -5.83
CA ARG A 67 -6.36 -16.14 -5.68
C ARG A 67 -6.80 -16.19 -4.21
N ASP A 68 -6.24 -17.08 -3.41
CA ASP A 68 -6.61 -17.22 -1.99
C ASP A 68 -5.92 -16.14 -1.15
N LEU A 69 -4.70 -15.73 -1.53
CA LEU A 69 -4.03 -14.56 -0.95
C LEU A 69 -4.88 -13.29 -1.15
N GLN A 70 -5.38 -13.08 -2.37
CA GLN A 70 -6.25 -11.95 -2.71
C GLN A 70 -7.59 -12.01 -1.95
N ARG A 71 -8.24 -13.18 -1.91
CA ARG A 71 -9.52 -13.37 -1.23
C ARG A 71 -9.43 -13.20 0.29
N GLY A 72 -8.28 -13.54 0.87
CA GLY A 72 -7.97 -13.33 2.29
C GLY A 72 -7.53 -11.91 2.64
N HIS A 73 -7.42 -11.00 1.65
CA HIS A 73 -6.90 -9.65 1.83
C HIS A 73 -5.54 -9.60 2.56
N LEU A 74 -4.71 -10.62 2.34
CA LEU A 74 -3.40 -10.72 2.99
C LEU A 74 -2.41 -9.73 2.35
N PRO A 75 -1.48 -9.17 3.13
CA PRO A 75 -0.59 -8.13 2.63
C PRO A 75 0.50 -8.67 1.70
N GLY A 76 0.86 -7.86 0.71
CA GLY A 76 1.97 -8.14 -0.22
C GLY A 76 1.50 -8.61 -1.59
N VAL A 77 2.46 -8.92 -2.46
CA VAL A 77 2.22 -9.40 -3.83
C VAL A 77 2.73 -10.83 -3.93
N PHE A 78 1.84 -11.78 -4.26
CA PHE A 78 2.14 -13.21 -4.22
C PHE A 78 3.44 -13.59 -4.95
N ARG A 79 3.61 -13.10 -6.19
CA ARG A 79 4.82 -13.37 -6.98
C ARG A 79 6.09 -12.84 -6.31
N ARG A 80 6.05 -11.63 -5.74
CA ARG A 80 7.19 -11.04 -5.04
C ARG A 80 7.54 -11.80 -3.77
N ILE A 81 6.53 -12.26 -3.03
CA ILE A 81 6.75 -13.09 -1.84
C ILE A 81 7.46 -14.39 -2.23
N LEU A 82 7.04 -15.04 -3.33
CA LEU A 82 7.72 -16.24 -3.84
C LEU A 82 9.14 -15.95 -4.30
N ASP A 83 9.37 -14.85 -5.01
CA ASP A 83 10.71 -14.43 -5.44
C ASP A 83 11.62 -14.18 -4.21
N ASP A 84 11.12 -13.44 -3.20
CA ASP A 84 11.85 -13.16 -1.95
C ASP A 84 12.17 -14.45 -1.16
N LEU A 85 11.24 -15.41 -1.16
CA LEU A 85 11.44 -16.70 -0.49
C LEU A 85 12.48 -17.57 -1.22
N ALA A 86 12.52 -17.50 -2.55
CA ALA A 86 13.52 -18.19 -3.37
C ALA A 86 14.92 -17.57 -3.22
N GLU A 87 15.01 -16.24 -3.18
CA GLU A 87 16.28 -15.50 -3.00
C GLU A 87 16.82 -15.57 -1.57
N GLY A 88 15.93 -15.64 -0.58
CA GLY A 88 16.24 -15.57 0.85
C GLY A 88 16.99 -16.77 1.46
N GLY A 89 17.44 -17.75 0.66
CA GLY A 89 18.42 -18.75 1.09
C GLY A 89 17.98 -19.75 2.15
N GLY A 90 16.67 -19.93 2.38
CA GLY A 90 16.15 -21.08 3.11
C GLY A 90 16.21 -22.33 2.23
N GLY A 91 17.42 -22.82 1.93
CA GLY A 91 17.76 -23.86 0.94
C GLY A 91 17.21 -25.27 1.17
N GLY A 92 15.96 -25.42 1.60
CA GLY A 92 15.19 -26.62 1.33
C GLY A 92 14.22 -26.29 0.22
N ALA A 93 14.24 -27.03 -0.90
CA ALA A 93 13.16 -27.01 -1.87
C ALA A 93 11.84 -27.03 -1.09
N ALA A 94 11.07 -25.94 -1.17
CA ALA A 94 9.88 -25.76 -0.36
C ALA A 94 8.98 -26.96 -0.61
N ASP A 95 8.90 -27.86 0.38
CA ASP A 95 7.97 -28.97 0.33
C ASP A 95 6.58 -28.35 0.16
N PRO A 96 5.90 -28.58 -0.98
CA PRO A 96 4.59 -27.98 -1.23
C PRO A 96 3.57 -28.39 -0.18
N ALA A 97 3.84 -29.45 0.60
CA ALA A 97 2.99 -29.88 1.71
C ALA A 97 3.19 -29.05 2.99
N ARG A 98 4.29 -28.31 3.14
CA ARG A 98 4.57 -27.57 4.37
C ARG A 98 4.09 -26.11 4.26
N PRO A 99 3.21 -25.65 5.16
CA PRO A 99 2.76 -24.26 5.15
C PRO A 99 3.93 -23.32 5.42
N VAL A 100 4.11 -22.32 4.55
CA VAL A 100 5.17 -21.31 4.66
C VAL A 100 4.64 -20.10 5.42
N VAL A 101 5.34 -19.69 6.47
CA VAL A 101 5.01 -18.46 7.21
C VAL A 101 5.73 -17.29 6.54
N VAL A 102 4.97 -16.25 6.18
CA VAL A 102 5.52 -14.99 5.68
C VAL A 102 5.84 -14.11 6.88
N GLU A 103 7.13 -13.81 7.06
CA GLU A 103 7.63 -12.99 8.18
C GLU A 103 8.08 -11.58 7.76
N ARG A 104 8.36 -11.41 6.47
CA ARG A 104 8.87 -10.17 5.89
C ARG A 104 8.27 -9.98 4.50
N LEU A 105 8.11 -8.73 4.11
CA LEU A 105 7.73 -8.34 2.76
C LEU A 105 8.77 -7.38 2.20
N SER A 106 9.30 -7.67 1.01
CA SER A 106 10.08 -6.68 0.27
C SER A 106 9.22 -5.50 -0.20
N HIS A 107 7.91 -5.75 -0.41
CA HIS A 107 6.96 -4.76 -0.90
C HIS A 107 5.61 -4.92 -0.19
N ALA A 108 5.08 -3.83 0.35
CA ALA A 108 3.71 -3.77 0.87
C ALA A 108 2.76 -3.21 -0.20
N MET A 109 1.54 -3.73 -0.24
CA MET A 109 0.48 -3.11 -1.03
C MET A 109 0.08 -1.79 -0.37
N ARG A 110 -0.07 -0.75 -1.20
CA ARG A 110 -0.59 0.54 -0.76
C ARG A 110 -1.85 0.85 -1.58
N PRO A 111 -2.97 1.21 -0.94
CA PRO A 111 -4.14 1.65 -1.67
C PRO A 111 -3.82 2.94 -2.43
N ALA A 112 -4.23 2.99 -3.69
CA ALA A 112 -4.14 4.19 -4.52
C ALA A 112 -5.56 4.64 -4.86
N VAL A 113 -5.84 5.92 -4.65
CA VAL A 113 -7.12 6.51 -5.05
C VAL A 113 -7.15 6.61 -6.57
N CYS A 114 -8.23 6.11 -7.17
CA CYS A 114 -8.46 6.15 -8.61
C CYS A 114 -9.94 6.48 -8.92
N THR A 115 -10.18 6.95 -10.13
CA THR A 115 -11.51 7.21 -10.68
C THR A 115 -11.86 6.09 -11.67
N LEU A 116 -12.97 5.39 -11.44
CA LEU A 116 -13.47 4.38 -12.36
C LEU A 116 -14.00 5.05 -13.65
N LEU A 117 -13.47 4.66 -14.80
CA LEU A 117 -13.87 5.21 -16.10
C LEU A 117 -14.81 4.29 -16.87
N ALA A 118 -14.51 3.00 -16.89
CA ALA A 118 -15.30 2.01 -17.61
C ALA A 118 -15.24 0.64 -16.91
N VAL A 119 -16.34 -0.11 -16.97
CA VAL A 119 -16.43 -1.50 -16.51
C VAL A 119 -16.74 -2.36 -17.73
N HIS A 120 -15.98 -3.44 -17.88
CA HIS A 120 -16.09 -4.36 -19.00
C HIS A 120 -16.79 -5.66 -18.59
N ALA A 121 -17.51 -6.29 -19.52
CA ALA A 121 -18.19 -7.57 -19.28
C ALA A 121 -17.23 -8.71 -18.88
N SER A 122 -15.94 -8.57 -19.16
CA SER A 122 -14.86 -9.48 -18.75
C SER A 122 -14.54 -9.46 -17.24
N GLY A 123 -15.21 -8.63 -16.44
CA GLY A 123 -14.89 -8.45 -15.02
C GLY A 123 -13.65 -7.60 -14.78
N THR A 124 -13.24 -6.83 -15.79
CA THR A 124 -12.15 -5.85 -15.70
C THR A 124 -12.68 -4.43 -15.82
N CYS A 125 -11.86 -3.44 -15.51
CA CYS A 125 -12.21 -2.03 -15.57
C CYS A 125 -11.02 -1.18 -16.01
N ASP A 126 -11.35 0.01 -16.49
CA ASP A 126 -10.37 1.06 -16.77
C ASP A 126 -10.49 2.13 -15.70
N VAL A 127 -9.36 2.54 -15.13
CA VAL A 127 -9.31 3.53 -14.05
C VAL A 127 -8.31 4.63 -14.35
N GLU A 128 -8.57 5.82 -13.84
CA GLU A 128 -7.64 6.94 -13.84
C GLU A 128 -7.00 7.07 -12.46
N LEU A 129 -5.67 7.12 -12.39
CA LEU A 129 -4.97 7.31 -11.11
C LEU A 129 -5.04 8.76 -10.64
N SER A 130 -5.22 8.95 -9.32
CA SER A 130 -5.22 10.29 -8.74
C SER A 130 -3.87 11.01 -8.93
N ARG A 131 -3.93 12.33 -9.14
CA ARG A 131 -2.74 13.18 -9.34
C ARG A 131 -1.77 13.12 -8.17
N ARG A 132 -2.30 13.04 -6.94
CA ARG A 132 -1.51 12.91 -5.72
C ARG A 132 -0.65 11.65 -5.75
N PHE A 133 -1.27 10.51 -6.07
CA PHE A 133 -0.53 9.25 -6.19
C PHE A 133 0.53 9.32 -7.30
N LEU A 134 0.22 9.91 -8.45
CA LEU A 134 1.18 10.06 -9.55
C LEU A 134 2.39 10.92 -9.18
N ALA A 135 2.19 12.01 -8.45
CA ALA A 135 3.28 12.85 -7.96
C ALA A 135 4.19 12.06 -6.99
N GLU A 136 3.60 11.33 -6.05
CA GLU A 136 4.34 10.47 -5.11
C GLU A 136 5.07 9.32 -5.81
N TRP A 137 4.44 8.72 -6.84
CA TRP A 137 5.03 7.65 -7.62
C TRP A 137 6.23 8.13 -8.43
N ARG A 138 6.10 9.28 -9.12
CA ARG A 138 7.20 9.88 -9.90
C ARG A 138 8.37 10.34 -9.04
N ALA A 139 8.08 10.86 -7.85
CA ALA A 139 9.13 11.28 -6.91
C ALA A 139 9.94 10.10 -6.36
N ARG A 140 9.49 8.85 -6.55
CA ARG A 140 10.12 7.66 -5.99
C ARG A 140 10.23 6.54 -7.05
N PRO A 141 10.99 6.73 -8.13
CA PRO A 141 11.12 5.73 -9.21
C PRO A 141 11.72 4.42 -8.71
N GLU A 142 12.51 4.49 -7.64
CA GLU A 142 13.22 3.35 -7.05
C GLU A 142 12.31 2.50 -6.14
N ARG A 143 11.20 3.07 -5.66
CA ARG A 143 10.17 2.32 -4.94
C ARG A 143 9.22 1.73 -5.97
N ARG A 144 9.52 0.50 -6.36
CA ARG A 144 8.85 -0.28 -7.42
C ARG A 144 7.38 -0.53 -7.09
N PHE A 145 6.53 0.48 -7.22
CA PHE A 145 5.09 0.28 -7.25
C PHE A 145 4.78 -0.56 -8.49
N ALA A 146 4.32 -1.79 -8.27
CA ALA A 146 3.67 -2.55 -9.32
C ALA A 146 2.20 -2.11 -9.37
N VAL A 147 1.80 -1.50 -10.48
CA VAL A 147 0.40 -1.14 -10.73
C VAL A 147 -0.26 -2.24 -11.58
N PRO A 148 -1.50 -2.65 -11.26
CA PRO A 148 -2.21 -3.65 -12.05
C PRO A 148 -2.67 -3.08 -13.40
N GLY A 149 -2.91 -3.97 -14.35
CA GLY A 149 -3.38 -3.62 -15.69
C GLY A 149 -2.28 -3.04 -16.59
N SER A 150 -2.69 -2.52 -17.74
CA SER A 150 -1.79 -1.87 -18.70
C SER A 150 -1.78 -0.36 -18.46
N VAL A 151 -0.59 0.18 -18.20
CA VAL A 151 -0.40 1.62 -18.01
C VAL A 151 -0.47 2.33 -19.36
N LEU A 152 -1.37 3.29 -19.47
CA LEU A 152 -1.53 4.15 -20.63
C LEU A 152 -1.40 5.61 -20.18
N VAL A 153 -0.32 6.26 -20.63
CA VAL A 153 -0.04 7.66 -20.32
C VAL A 153 -0.63 8.53 -21.44
N LEU A 154 -1.63 9.33 -21.10
CA LEU A 154 -2.23 10.30 -22.01
C LEU A 154 -1.53 11.64 -21.86
N GLU A 155 -0.47 11.83 -22.63
CA GLU A 155 0.32 13.08 -22.67
C GLU A 155 -0.43 14.24 -23.36
N HIS A 156 -1.42 13.92 -24.19
CA HIS A 156 -2.08 14.89 -25.07
C HIS A 156 -3.25 15.67 -24.45
N SER A 157 -3.51 15.50 -23.14
CA SER A 157 -4.65 16.19 -22.51
C SER A 157 -4.31 17.60 -22.01
N GLN A 158 -3.09 17.82 -21.49
CA GLN A 158 -2.40 19.12 -21.31
C GLN A 158 -0.90 18.83 -21.11
N PRO A 159 0.03 19.60 -21.70
CA PRO A 159 1.47 19.33 -21.65
C PRO A 159 2.03 19.28 -20.21
N ASP A 160 1.43 20.01 -19.27
CA ASP A 160 1.86 20.04 -17.86
C ASP A 160 1.10 19.06 -16.95
N ARG A 161 0.10 18.34 -17.47
CA ARG A 161 -0.79 17.49 -16.64
C ARG A 161 -1.05 16.13 -17.29
N PRO A 162 -0.04 15.25 -17.36
CA PRO A 162 -0.22 13.89 -17.87
C PRO A 162 -1.24 13.12 -17.04
N ARG A 163 -2.26 12.59 -17.71
CA ARG A 163 -3.23 11.65 -17.12
C ARG A 163 -2.71 10.24 -17.31
N VAL A 164 -2.77 9.42 -16.26
CA VAL A 164 -2.36 8.02 -16.32
C VAL A 164 -3.58 7.14 -16.11
N LEU A 165 -3.87 6.34 -17.12
CA LEU A 165 -4.94 5.37 -17.12
C LEU A 165 -4.37 3.97 -16.93
N LEU A 166 -5.04 3.15 -16.12
CA LEU A 166 -4.78 1.73 -16.05
C LEU A 166 -5.94 1.02 -16.75
N LYS A 167 -5.62 0.25 -17.79
CA LYS A 167 -6.62 -0.54 -18.54
C LYS A 167 -6.64 -1.98 -18.07
N GLY A 168 -7.82 -2.59 -18.06
CA GLY A 168 -7.96 -4.01 -17.77
C GLY A 168 -7.63 -4.39 -16.31
N VAL A 169 -7.82 -3.46 -15.36
CA VAL A 169 -7.66 -3.74 -13.92
C VAL A 169 -8.77 -4.70 -13.49
N PRO A 170 -8.48 -5.82 -12.82
CA PRO A 170 -9.52 -6.72 -12.31
C PRO A 170 -10.43 -5.99 -11.33
N LEU A 171 -11.76 -6.09 -11.51
CA LEU A 171 -12.72 -5.37 -10.67
C LEU A 171 -12.60 -5.74 -9.18
N ALA A 172 -12.17 -6.98 -8.89
CA ALA A 172 -11.91 -7.47 -7.53
C ALA A 172 -10.77 -6.75 -6.79
N GLN A 173 -9.92 -6.00 -7.50
CA GLN A 173 -8.84 -5.19 -6.89
C GLN A 173 -9.31 -3.78 -6.51
N LEU A 174 -10.52 -3.38 -6.92
CA LEU A 174 -11.11 -2.13 -6.48
C LEU A 174 -11.82 -2.33 -5.15
N SER A 175 -11.63 -1.37 -4.26
CA SER A 175 -12.42 -1.22 -3.04
C SER A 175 -13.21 0.08 -3.13
N ALA A 176 -14.49 0.04 -2.76
CA ALA A 176 -15.27 1.25 -2.67
C ALA A 176 -14.69 2.16 -1.58
N LEU A 177 -14.66 3.47 -1.82
CA LEU A 177 -14.07 4.43 -0.87
C LEU A 177 -14.72 4.35 0.51
N HIS A 178 -16.02 4.03 0.58
CA HIS A 178 -16.78 3.83 1.82
C HIS A 178 -16.58 2.44 2.45
N ALA A 179 -16.20 1.43 1.66
CA ALA A 179 -15.83 0.11 2.17
C ALA A 179 -14.39 0.07 2.74
N ALA A 180 -13.58 1.11 2.47
CA ALA A 180 -12.29 1.33 3.10
C ALA A 180 -12.39 1.86 4.55
N GLY A 181 -13.60 2.02 5.09
CA GLY A 181 -13.87 2.67 6.37
C GLY A 181 -14.29 4.13 6.17
N PHE A 182 -15.14 4.62 7.07
CA PHE A 182 -15.52 6.03 7.15
C PHE A 182 -14.27 6.88 7.44
N ASN A 183 -14.12 7.99 6.72
CA ASN A 183 -13.04 8.95 6.95
C ASN A 183 -13.20 9.56 8.36
N VAL A 184 -12.25 9.30 9.26
CA VAL A 184 -12.10 10.08 10.49
C VAL A 184 -11.25 11.29 10.14
N TYR A 185 -11.80 12.46 10.39
CA TYR A 185 -11.20 13.75 10.04
C TYR A 185 -10.05 14.12 10.99
N ASP A 186 -9.18 14.93 10.42
CA ASP A 186 -7.91 15.48 10.90
C ASP A 186 -7.95 16.01 12.35
N ALA A 187 -6.89 15.73 13.12
CA ALA A 187 -6.76 16.08 14.54
C ALA A 187 -6.52 17.59 14.80
N ALA A 188 -6.65 18.44 13.78
CA ALA A 188 -6.53 19.89 13.90
C ALA A 188 -7.85 20.59 14.27
N LEU A 189 -8.99 19.89 14.23
CA LEU A 189 -10.29 20.44 14.61
C LEU A 189 -10.80 19.73 15.87
N GLY A 190 -10.94 20.50 16.95
CA GLY A 190 -11.28 19.98 18.28
C GLY A 190 -12.75 19.59 18.43
N ALA A 191 -13.66 20.26 17.72
CA ALA A 191 -15.09 19.97 17.75
C ALA A 191 -15.78 20.20 16.38
N VAL A 192 -16.94 19.56 16.19
CA VAL A 192 -17.75 19.67 14.96
C VAL A 192 -18.27 21.09 14.75
N GLU A 193 -18.50 21.85 15.84
CA GLU A 193 -18.94 23.25 15.75
C GLU A 193 -17.88 24.18 15.13
N ASP A 194 -16.59 23.85 15.21
CA ASP A 194 -15.51 24.69 14.67
C ASP A 194 -15.53 24.70 13.13
N ALA A 195 -15.94 23.58 12.51
CA ALA A 195 -16.07 23.46 11.06
C ALA A 195 -17.26 24.25 10.48
N ALA A 196 -18.33 24.42 11.26
CA ALA A 196 -19.50 25.21 10.86
C ALA A 196 -19.23 26.72 10.95
N SER A 197 -18.39 27.13 11.91
CA SER A 197 -18.09 28.54 12.18
C SER A 197 -17.15 29.15 11.14
N GLY A 198 -16.13 28.42 10.68
CA GLY A 198 -15.19 28.90 9.66
C GLY A 198 -15.79 29.06 8.27
N ALA A 199 -16.88 28.36 7.96
CA ALA A 199 -17.59 28.51 6.68
C ALA A 199 -18.40 29.81 6.61
N ALA A 200 -18.92 30.32 7.73
CA ALA A 200 -19.68 31.56 7.80
C ALA A 200 -18.78 32.82 7.67
N GLU A 201 -17.55 32.77 8.17
CA GLU A 201 -16.59 33.89 8.05
C GLU A 201 -16.02 34.03 6.63
N ALA A 202 -15.91 32.93 5.88
CA ALA A 202 -15.45 32.93 4.50
C ALA A 202 -16.48 33.56 3.53
N GLU A 203 -17.79 33.43 3.80
CA GLU A 203 -18.83 34.13 3.03
C GLU A 203 -18.89 35.63 3.36
N ALA A 204 -18.55 36.03 4.59
CA ALA A 204 -18.54 37.44 4.99
C ALA A 204 -17.38 38.25 4.36
N GLN A 205 -16.29 37.61 3.93
CA GLN A 205 -15.14 38.25 3.31
C GLN A 205 -15.20 38.29 1.77
N GLY A 206 -16.21 37.67 1.16
CA GLY A 206 -16.48 37.72 -0.28
C GLY A 206 -17.20 38.99 -0.74
N GLY A 207 -16.83 40.15 -0.20
CA GLY A 207 -17.33 41.45 -0.67
C GLY A 207 -16.81 41.77 -2.07
N SER A 208 -17.73 41.91 -3.03
CA SER A 208 -17.49 42.30 -4.42
C SER A 208 -16.50 43.46 -4.55
N PRO A 209 -15.43 43.31 -5.36
CA PRO A 209 -14.77 44.46 -5.95
C PRO A 209 -15.53 44.87 -7.22
N GLU A 210 -16.05 46.11 -7.23
CA GLU A 210 -16.34 46.89 -8.43
C GLU A 210 -15.06 47.22 -9.22
#